data_AF-Q1Q2P8-F1
#
_entry.id   AF-Q1Q2P8-F1
#
_cell.length_a   1.000
_cell.length_b   1.000
_cell.length_c   1.000
_cell.angle_alpha   90.00
_cell.angle_beta   90.00
_cell.angle_gamma   90.00
#
_symmetry.space_group_name_H-M   'P 1'
#
loop_
_entity.id
_entity.type
_entity.pdbx_description
1 polymer ?
#
loop_
_entity_poly.entity_id
_entity_poly.type
_entity_poly.pdbx_seq_one_letter_code
_entity_poly.pdbx_strand_id
1 'polypeptide(L)'
;MTKRNRFGDSSLLGRSDLVPYRKNEYPKHRHYRRLKTNLNWKNDLLQWARANSFQVDIKNEGHHWILVKSEVRVEWWPSSAKLVMNQNGTRESIVMTTKSESIFLKR
;
A
#
# COMPACT_ATOMS: atom_id res chain seq x y z
N MET A 1 -16.62 15.65 19.77
CA MET A 1 -15.28 15.34 19.21
C MET A 1 -15.20 13.84 18.96
N THR A 2 -15.36 13.40 17.71
CA THR A 2 -15.38 11.98 17.36
C THR A 2 -13.97 11.40 17.49
N LYS A 3 -13.75 10.51 18.48
CA LYS A 3 -12.51 9.75 18.61
C LYS A 3 -12.27 9.02 17.30
N ARG A 4 -11.24 9.40 16.54
CA ARG A 4 -10.73 8.58 15.45
C ARG A 4 -10.27 7.27 16.09
N ASN A 5 -11.03 6.19 15.91
CA ASN A 5 -10.59 4.85 16.26
C ASN A 5 -9.24 4.64 15.58
N ARG A 6 -8.15 4.72 16.37
CA ARG A 6 -6.83 4.29 15.90
C ARG A 6 -6.95 2.77 15.85
N PHE A 7 -7.25 2.26 14.67
CA PHE A 7 -7.16 0.82 14.41
C PHE A 7 -5.78 0.36 14.86
N GLY A 8 -5.71 -0.71 15.64
CA GLY A 8 -4.42 -1.29 16.01
C GLY A 8 -3.74 -1.78 14.75
N ASP A 9 -2.63 -1.13 14.36
CA ASP A 9 -1.72 -1.61 13.33
C ASP A 9 -1.27 -3.02 13.75
N SER A 10 -1.81 -4.06 13.12
CA SER A 10 -1.65 -5.42 13.65
C SER A 10 -0.58 -6.23 12.95
N SER A 11 -0.18 -5.84 11.74
CA SER A 11 0.93 -6.49 11.05
C SER A 11 1.57 -5.56 10.01
N LEU A 12 2.90 -5.47 10.07
CA LEU A 12 3.70 -4.99 8.94
C LEU A 12 3.78 -6.16 7.95
N LEU A 13 3.08 -6.06 6.82
CA LEU A 13 3.05 -7.15 5.82
C LEU A 13 4.29 -7.18 4.92
N GLY A 14 5.26 -6.31 5.18
CA GLY A 14 6.55 -6.26 4.50
C GLY A 14 6.81 -4.95 3.77
N ARG A 15 7.85 -4.97 2.94
CA ARG A 15 8.25 -3.86 2.07
C ARG A 15 8.10 -4.31 0.62
N SER A 16 7.69 -3.40 -0.25
CA SER A 16 7.53 -3.71 -1.68
C SER A 16 8.86 -3.81 -2.41
N ASP A 17 8.98 -4.86 -3.23
CA ASP A 17 10.10 -5.10 -4.15
C ASP A 17 10.01 -4.22 -5.40
N LEU A 18 8.88 -3.53 -5.64
CA LEU A 18 8.71 -2.59 -6.75
C LEU A 18 9.81 -1.51 -6.73
N VAL A 19 10.19 -1.09 -5.52
CA VAL A 19 11.21 -0.07 -5.31
C VAL A 19 12.19 -0.54 -4.25
N PRO A 20 13.17 -1.37 -4.63
CA PRO A 20 14.08 -1.98 -3.67
C PRO A 20 14.91 -0.92 -2.97
N TYR A 21 15.32 -1.24 -1.75
CA TYR A 21 16.25 -0.43 -1.00
C TYR A 21 17.61 -0.40 -1.71
N ARG A 22 18.17 0.81 -1.89
CA ARG A 22 19.51 0.99 -2.44
C ARG A 22 20.44 1.42 -1.31
N LYS A 23 21.51 0.66 -1.11
CA LYS A 23 22.56 1.01 -0.14
C LYS A 23 23.17 2.37 -0.53
N ASN A 24 23.46 3.21 0.46
CA ASN A 24 24.02 4.56 0.31
C ASN A 24 23.11 5.59 -0.39
N GLU A 25 21.84 5.27 -0.65
CA GLU A 25 20.89 6.25 -1.19
C GLU A 25 20.46 7.25 -0.11
N TYR A 26 20.61 8.54 -0.40
CA TYR A 26 20.17 9.61 0.49
C TYR A 26 18.67 9.49 0.79
N PRO A 27 18.23 9.64 2.07
CA PRO A 27 16.83 9.41 2.45
C PRO A 27 15.80 10.18 1.62
N LYS A 28 16.07 11.43 1.26
CA LYS A 28 15.17 12.25 0.42
C LYS A 28 15.04 11.68 -0.99
N HIS A 29 16.13 11.21 -1.60
CA HIS A 29 16.11 10.60 -2.93
C HIS A 29 15.35 9.27 -2.92
N ARG A 30 15.59 8.45 -1.89
CA ARG A 30 14.84 7.21 -1.68
C ARG A 30 13.33 7.46 -1.56
N HIS A 31 12.96 8.43 -0.74
CA HIS A 31 11.58 8.83 -0.52
C HIS A 31 10.91 9.25 -1.84
N TYR A 32 11.55 10.17 -2.58
CA TYR A 32 11.05 10.67 -3.85
C TYR A 32 10.95 9.58 -4.92
N ARG A 33 12.00 8.75 -5.07
CA ARG A 33 12.01 7.62 -6.02
C ARG A 33 10.86 6.66 -5.75
N ARG A 34 10.66 6.28 -4.48
CA ARG A 34 9.57 5.38 -4.08
C ARG A 34 8.21 5.95 -4.38
N LEU A 35 7.97 7.20 -4.00
CA LEU A 35 6.71 7.89 -4.28
C LEU A 35 6.46 7.96 -5.79
N LYS A 36 7.42 8.49 -6.56
CA LYS A 36 7.30 8.67 -8.01
C LYS A 36 7.00 7.35 -8.71
N THR A 37 7.74 6.28 -8.38
CA THR A 37 7.47 4.97 -9.00
C THR A 37 6.06 4.51 -8.66
N ASN A 38 5.64 4.52 -7.39
CA ASN A 38 4.31 4.08 -7.01
C ASN A 38 3.19 4.91 -7.66
N LEU A 39 3.35 6.23 -7.77
CA LEU A 39 2.37 7.09 -8.46
C LEU A 39 2.11 6.66 -9.91
N ASN A 40 3.11 6.13 -10.61
CA ASN A 40 2.92 5.58 -11.96
C ASN A 40 2.00 4.34 -11.98
N TRP A 41 1.92 3.59 -10.87
CA TRP A 41 1.05 2.42 -10.72
C TRP A 41 -0.32 2.75 -10.12
N LYS A 42 -0.60 4.03 -9.86
CA LYS A 42 -1.88 4.47 -9.26
C LYS A 42 -3.07 3.98 -10.09
N ASN A 43 -3.02 4.12 -11.41
CA ASN A 43 -4.14 3.71 -12.27
C ASN A 43 -4.35 2.20 -12.28
N ASP A 44 -3.28 1.41 -12.24
CA ASP A 44 -3.35 -0.05 -12.18
C ASP A 44 -3.90 -0.51 -10.83
N LEU A 45 -3.49 0.12 -9.73
CA LEU A 45 -4.08 -0.13 -8.40
C LEU A 45 -5.58 0.18 -8.40
N LEU A 46 -6.01 1.32 -8.93
CA LEU A 46 -7.42 1.70 -8.96
C LEU A 46 -8.26 0.70 -9.78
N GLN A 47 -7.73 0.25 -10.93
CA GLN A 47 -8.37 -0.78 -11.75
C GLN A 47 -8.48 -2.12 -11.00
N TRP A 48 -7.38 -2.57 -10.39
CA TRP A 48 -7.35 -3.79 -9.58
C TRP A 48 -8.34 -3.71 -8.42
N ALA A 49 -8.34 -2.59 -7.69
CA ALA A 49 -9.21 -2.38 -6.54
C ALA A 49 -10.69 -2.41 -6.95
N ARG A 50 -11.04 -1.74 -8.05
CA ARG A 50 -12.39 -1.79 -8.61
C ARG A 50 -12.79 -3.22 -8.97
N ALA A 51 -11.93 -3.96 -9.66
CA ALA A 51 -12.19 -5.36 -10.05
C ALA A 51 -12.37 -6.28 -8.83
N ASN A 52 -11.73 -5.97 -7.70
CA ASN A 52 -11.77 -6.77 -6.48
C ASN A 52 -12.74 -6.21 -5.41
N SER A 53 -13.56 -5.21 -5.76
CA SER A 53 -14.53 -4.57 -4.86
C SER A 53 -13.92 -3.89 -3.63
N PHE A 54 -12.71 -3.34 -3.78
CA PHE A 54 -12.10 -2.45 -2.80
C PHE A 54 -12.51 -1.00 -3.09
N GLN A 55 -12.91 -0.29 -2.04
CA GLN A 55 -12.94 1.17 -2.03
C GLN A 55 -11.53 1.69 -1.82
N VAL A 56 -11.13 2.70 -2.59
CA VAL A 56 -9.78 3.29 -2.50
C VAL A 56 -9.87 4.76 -2.16
N ASP A 57 -9.12 5.18 -1.15
CA ASP A 57 -8.94 6.57 -0.75
C ASP A 57 -7.45 6.91 -0.79
N ILE A 58 -7.08 7.95 -1.54
CA ILE A 58 -5.70 8.36 -1.77
C ILE A 58 -5.51 9.74 -1.16
N LYS A 59 -4.68 9.82 -0.12
CA LYS A 59 -4.42 11.03 0.66
C LYS A 59 -3.00 11.53 0.48
N ASN A 60 -2.78 12.76 0.95
CA ASN A 60 -1.47 13.40 1.04
C ASN A 60 -0.72 13.31 -0.29
N GLU A 61 -1.33 13.75 -1.38
CA GLU A 61 -0.71 13.76 -2.72
C GLU A 61 -0.24 12.38 -3.19
N GLY A 62 -0.85 11.30 -2.68
CA GLY A 62 -0.49 9.93 -3.00
C GLY A 62 0.55 9.29 -2.09
N HIS A 63 0.84 9.87 -0.93
CA HIS A 63 1.71 9.26 0.08
C HIS A 63 1.01 8.23 0.96
N HIS A 64 -0.32 8.18 0.94
CA HIS A 64 -1.11 7.25 1.76
C HIS A 64 -2.31 6.75 0.96
N TRP A 65 -2.33 5.45 0.68
CA TRP A 65 -3.44 4.81 -0.04
C TRP A 65 -4.14 3.86 0.91
N ILE A 66 -5.45 4.01 1.05
CA ILE A 66 -6.29 3.21 1.94
C ILE A 66 -7.22 2.39 1.05
N LEU A 67 -7.18 1.07 1.19
CA LEU A 67 -8.04 0.14 0.50
C LEU A 67 -8.95 -0.54 1.53
N VAL A 68 -10.26 -0.51 1.30
CA VAL A 68 -11.25 -1.09 2.22
C VAL A 68 -12.18 -2.03 1.46
N LYS A 69 -12.36 -3.24 1.98
CA LYS A 69 -13.35 -4.21 1.50
C LYS A 69 -13.93 -4.96 2.68
N SER A 70 -15.23 -4.83 2.91
CA SER A 70 -15.93 -5.43 4.06
C SER A 70 -15.21 -5.07 5.37
N GLU A 71 -14.71 -6.05 6.10
CA GLU A 71 -13.96 -5.84 7.34
C GLU A 71 -12.44 -5.72 7.14
N VAL A 72 -11.94 -5.85 5.91
CA VAL A 72 -10.50 -5.76 5.60
C VAL A 72 -10.14 -4.33 5.25
N ARG A 73 -9.14 -3.79 5.95
CA ARG A 73 -8.56 -2.47 5.68
C ARG A 73 -7.05 -2.61 5.50
N VAL A 74 -6.58 -2.10 4.38
CA VAL A 74 -5.17 -2.10 3.98
C VAL A 74 -4.72 -0.67 3.77
N GLU A 75 -3.56 -0.33 4.33
CA GLU A 75 -2.94 0.98 4.16
C GLU A 75 -1.55 0.83 3.56
N TRP A 76 -1.35 1.48 2.41
CA TRP A 76 -0.08 1.56 1.73
C TRP A 76 0.54 2.94 1.90
N TRP A 77 1.83 2.96 2.22
CA TRP A 77 2.64 4.16 2.33
C TRP A 77 3.74 4.12 1.28
N PRO A 78 3.47 4.55 0.03
CA PRO A 78 4.41 4.54 -1.08
C PRO A 78 5.82 5.01 -0.74
N SER A 79 5.95 6.19 -0.13
CA SER A 79 7.23 6.80 0.17
C SER A 79 8.08 6.00 1.16
N SER A 80 7.42 5.26 2.05
CA SER A 80 8.04 4.39 3.05
C SER A 80 8.16 2.94 2.58
N ALA A 81 7.51 2.60 1.46
CA ALA A 81 7.28 1.24 1.00
C ALA A 81 6.71 0.35 2.13
N LYS A 82 5.73 0.86 2.89
CA LYS A 82 5.15 0.19 4.07
C LYS A 82 3.70 -0.21 3.81
N LEU A 83 3.39 -1.49 3.98
CA LEU A 83 2.02 -2.01 3.95
C LEU A 83 1.58 -2.35 5.37
N VAL A 84 0.41 -1.85 5.76
CA VAL A 84 -0.23 -2.06 7.06
C VAL A 84 -1.62 -2.62 6.84
N MET A 85 -2.06 -3.49 7.73
CA MET A 85 -3.40 -4.07 7.69
C MET A 85 -4.01 -4.17 9.08
N ASN A 86 -5.34 -4.10 9.15
CA ASN A 86 -6.09 -4.36 10.36
C ASN A 86 -6.12 -5.87 10.72
N GLN A 87 -6.53 -6.18 11.95
CA GLN A 87 -6.49 -7.54 12.51
C GLN A 87 -7.33 -8.57 11.74
N ASN A 88 -8.36 -8.11 11.03
CA ASN A 88 -9.29 -8.98 10.31
C ASN A 88 -8.79 -9.36 8.91
N GLY A 89 -7.69 -8.77 8.44
CA GLY A 89 -7.12 -9.12 7.16
C GLY A 89 -5.96 -10.10 7.29
N THR A 90 -5.84 -11.01 6.32
CA THR A 90 -4.64 -11.83 6.11
C THR A 90 -3.95 -11.45 4.80
N ARG A 91 -2.73 -11.94 4.59
CA ARG A 91 -2.04 -11.78 3.29
C ARG A 91 -2.85 -12.43 2.15
N GLU A 92 -3.61 -13.50 2.41
CA GLU A 92 -4.52 -14.07 1.42
C GLU A 92 -5.69 -13.13 1.07
N SER A 93 -6.12 -12.30 2.03
CA SER A 93 -7.19 -11.32 1.81
C SER A 93 -6.83 -10.22 0.81
N ILE A 94 -5.54 -10.08 0.47
CA ILE A 94 -5.05 -9.17 -0.58
C ILE A 94 -4.36 -9.92 -1.73
N VAL A 95 -4.52 -11.25 -1.89
CA VAL A 95 -3.84 -11.96 -2.98
C VAL A 95 -4.23 -11.32 -4.31
N MET A 96 -3.30 -10.49 -4.79
CA MET A 96 -3.43 -9.71 -5.98
C MET A 96 -3.11 -10.65 -7.11
N THR A 97 -4.07 -10.94 -7.99
CA THR A 97 -3.80 -11.76 -9.16
C THR A 97 -2.64 -11.16 -9.97
N THR A 98 -1.56 -11.94 -10.04
CA THR A 98 -0.31 -11.96 -10.86
C THR A 98 0.15 -10.76 -11.71
N LYS A 99 -0.71 -9.82 -12.13
CA LYS A 99 -0.29 -8.52 -12.70
C LYS A 99 -0.14 -7.41 -11.65
N SER A 100 -0.84 -7.50 -10.52
CA SER A 100 -0.81 -6.48 -9.44
C SER A 100 0.07 -6.87 -8.25
N GLU A 101 0.52 -8.14 -8.19
CA GLU A 101 1.54 -8.64 -7.25
C GLU A 101 2.81 -7.76 -7.25
N SER A 102 3.20 -7.23 -8.41
CA SER A 102 4.38 -6.37 -8.55
C SER A 102 4.30 -5.04 -7.82
N ILE A 103 3.11 -4.56 -7.41
CA ILE A 103 2.99 -3.27 -6.71
C ILE A 103 3.43 -3.42 -5.25
N PHE A 104 3.16 -4.57 -4.63
CA PHE A 104 3.31 -4.73 -3.18
C PHE A 104 4.33 -5.77 -2.75
N LEU A 105 4.46 -6.89 -3.47
CA LEU A 105 5.18 -8.07 -2.98
C LEU A 105 5.55 -8.95 -4.19
N LYS A 106 6.79 -8.88 -4.69
CA LYS A 106 7.25 -9.84 -5.70
C LYS A 106 8.40 -10.65 -5.13
N ARG A 107 7.99 -11.81 -4.59
CA ARG A 107 8.73 -13.05 -4.23
C ARG A 107 10.22 -12.90 -3.91
#